data_AF-A0A7X1ZGI9-F1
#
_entry.id   AF-A0A7X1ZGI9-F1
#
_cell.length_a   1.000
_cell.length_b   1.000
_cell.length_c   1.000
_cell.angle_alpha   90.00
_cell.angle_beta   90.00
_cell.angle_gamma   90.00
#
_symmetry.space_group_name_H-M   'P 1'
#
loop_
_entity.id
_entity.type
_entity.pdbx_description
1 polymer ?
#
loop_
_entity_poly.entity_id
_entity_poly.type
_entity_poly.pdbx_seq_one_letter_code
_entity_poly.pdbx_strand_id
1 'polypeptide(L)' 'MSTNITPAHRDAFEALTSGDYDNLALFSCFVNGQPASAIVAITPDEDGNTVNIQPLFVSVTPDMVLTDHDGVAA' A
#
# COMPACT_ATOMS: atom_id res chain seq x y z
N MET A 1 14.48 -17.86 10.66
CA MET A 1 13.79 -17.34 9.47
C MET A 1 13.20 -16.00 9.84
N SER A 2 13.66 -14.91 9.22
CA SER A 2 13.09 -13.57 9.41
C SER A 2 12.15 -13.28 8.26
N THR A 3 10.98 -12.74 8.53
CA THR A 3 10.02 -12.33 7.50
C THR A 3 10.22 -10.85 7.16
N ASN A 4 9.91 -10.47 5.93
CA ASN A 4 9.79 -9.06 5.52
C ASN A 4 8.43 -8.44 5.92
N ILE A 5 7.55 -9.20 6.58
CA ILE A 5 6.24 -8.75 7.04
C ILE A 5 6.38 -8.00 8.36
N THR A 6 6.17 -6.68 8.32
CA THR A 6 6.12 -5.82 9.50
C THR A 6 4.72 -5.82 10.12
N PRO A 7 4.53 -5.33 11.35
CA PRO A 7 3.20 -5.09 11.92
C PRO A 7 2.32 -4.22 11.01
N ALA A 8 2.87 -3.15 10.44
CA ALA A 8 2.15 -2.28 9.52
C ALA A 8 1.65 -3.00 8.25
N HIS A 9 2.38 -4.01 7.75
CA HIS A 9 1.89 -4.83 6.63
C HIS A 9 0.66 -5.66 7.03
N ARG A 10 0.59 -6.13 8.28
CA ARG A 10 -0.57 -6.89 8.78
C ARG A 10 -1.77 -5.97 8.97
N ASP A 11 -1.55 -4.78 9.52
CA ASP A 11 -2.60 -3.77 9.70
C ASP A 11 -3.18 -3.33 8.36
N ALA A 12 -2.33 -3.10 7.35
CA ALA A 12 -2.77 -2.80 5.99
C ALA A 12 -3.56 -3.96 5.37
N PHE A 13 -3.10 -5.20 5.53
CA PHE A 13 -3.82 -6.38 5.03
C PHE A 13 -5.20 -6.51 5.69
N GLU A 14 -5.31 -6.32 7.00
CA GLU A 14 -6.58 -6.35 7.72
C GLU A 14 -7.52 -5.24 7.23
N ALA A 15 -7.01 -4.02 7.07
CA ALA A 15 -7.80 -2.90 6.56
C ALA A 15 -8.38 -3.18 5.16
N LEU A 16 -7.60 -3.85 4.30
CA LEU A 16 -8.01 -4.19 2.94
C LEU A 16 -8.97 -5.38 2.84
N THR A 17 -9.04 -6.25 3.85
CA THR A 17 -9.74 -7.55 3.76
C THR A 17 -10.90 -7.73 4.72
N SER A 18 -10.91 -7.03 5.85
CA SER A 18 -11.98 -7.10 6.87
C SER A 18 -13.34 -6.62 6.36
N GLY A 19 -13.32 -5.61 5.47
CA GLY A 19 -14.53 -4.90 5.06
C GLY A 19 -15.02 -3.87 6.08
N ASP A 20 -14.28 -3.67 7.18
CA ASP A 20 -14.63 -2.73 8.26
C ASP A 20 -14.29 -1.27 7.93
N TYR A 21 -13.56 -1.03 6.83
CA TYR A 21 -13.09 0.28 6.41
C TYR A 21 -13.77 0.71 5.11
N ASP A 22 -14.40 1.89 5.12
CA ASP A 22 -15.08 2.50 3.97
C ASP A 22 -14.32 3.69 3.38
N ASN A 23 -13.18 4.06 3.97
CA ASN A 23 -12.37 5.21 3.61
C ASN A 23 -11.20 4.86 2.67
N LEU A 24 -11.36 3.80 1.87
CA LEU A 24 -10.35 3.31 0.94
C LEU A 24 -10.59 3.85 -0.48
N ALA A 25 -9.49 4.15 -1.20
CA ALA A 25 -9.56 4.61 -2.58
C ALA A 25 -8.44 4.04 -3.45
N LEU A 26 -8.71 3.94 -4.76
CA LEU A 26 -7.66 3.76 -5.77
C LEU A 26 -7.03 5.10 -6.08
N PHE A 27 -5.70 5.14 -6.02
CA PHE A 27 -4.91 6.35 -6.20
C PHE A 27 -3.92 6.16 -7.35
N SER A 28 -4.08 6.95 -8.42
CA SER A 28 -3.13 7.01 -9.53
C SER A 28 -1.88 7.75 -9.09
N CYS A 29 -0.70 7.15 -9.22
CA CYS A 29 0.54 7.71 -8.70
C CYS A 29 1.77 7.33 -9.52
N PHE A 30 2.95 7.72 -9.02
CA PHE A 30 4.23 7.34 -9.59
C PHE A 30 5.14 6.82 -8.48
N VAL A 31 5.86 5.72 -8.74
CA VAL A 31 6.89 5.17 -7.85
C VAL A 31 8.21 5.27 -8.58
N ASN A 32 9.17 6.02 -8.03
CA ASN A 32 10.46 6.28 -8.66
C ASN A 32 10.34 6.81 -10.11
N GLY A 33 9.29 7.60 -10.38
CA GLY A 33 9.01 8.16 -11.71
C GLY A 33 8.27 7.22 -12.68
N GLN A 34 8.02 5.97 -12.31
CA GLN A 34 7.22 5.03 -13.12
C GLN A 34 5.73 5.12 -12.75
N PRO A 35 4.81 5.11 -13.74
CA PRO A 35 3.38 5.06 -13.46
C PRO A 35 3.01 3.85 -12.61
N ALA A 36 2.23 4.08 -11.57
CA ALA A 36 1.75 3.07 -10.64
C ALA A 36 0.33 3.39 -10.17
N SER A 37 -0.23 2.46 -9.41
CA SER A 37 -1.47 2.65 -8.67
C SER A 37 -1.26 2.21 -7.23
N ALA A 38 -1.96 2.84 -6.30
CA ALA A 38 -1.95 2.46 -4.89
C ALA A 38 -3.38 2.30 -4.39
N ILE A 39 -3.56 1.42 -3.41
CA ILE A 39 -4.73 1.46 -2.53
C ILE A 39 -4.34 2.28 -1.31
N VAL A 40 -5.12 3.32 -1.03
CA VAL A 40 -4.83 4.27 0.05
C VAL A 40 -5.99 4.34 1.03
N ALA A 41 -5.69 4.57 2.30
CA ALA A 41 -6.66 5.05 3.27
C ALA A 41 -6.66 6.58 3.26
N ILE A 42 -7.85 7.18 3.26
CA ILE A 42 -8.04 8.62 3.33
C ILE A 42 -8.60 8.95 4.70
N THR A 43 -7.90 9.79 5.46
CA THR A 43 -8.37 10.27 6.76
C THR A 43 -8.39 11.80 6.79
N PRO A 44 -9.37 12.44 7.47
CA PRO A 44 -9.29 13.87 7.73
C PRO A 44 -8.03 14.18 8.55
N ASP A 45 -7.41 15.31 8.25
CA ASP A 45 -6.36 15.87 9.09
C ASP A 45 -6.96 16.56 10.33
N GLU A 46 -6.11 16.94 11.30
CA GLU A 46 -6.56 17.54 12.57
C GLU A 46 -7.42 18.81 12.38
N ASP A 47 -7.13 19.58 11.33
CA ASP A 47 -7.84 20.81 11.00
C ASP A 47 -9.14 20.58 10.18
N GLY A 48 -9.41 19.34 9.75
CA GLY A 48 -10.58 18.96 8.94
C GLY A 48 -10.62 19.57 7.53
N ASN A 49 -9.65 20.41 7.16
CA ASN A 49 -9.57 21.10 5.87
C ASN A 49 -8.66 20.38 4.87
N THR A 50 -7.85 19.45 5.35
CA THR A 50 -6.91 18.63 4.59
C THR A 50 -7.22 17.15 4.82
N VAL A 51 -6.76 16.31 3.89
CA VAL A 51 -6.84 14.86 4.01
C VAL A 51 -5.45 14.26 4.01
N ASN A 52 -5.24 13.30 4.90
CA ASN A 52 -4.09 12.44 4.92
C ASN A 52 -4.33 11.26 3.98
N ILE A 53 -3.38 11.01 3.07
CA ILE A 53 -3.40 9.89 2.14
C ILE A 53 -2.32 8.92 2.58
N GLN A 54 -2.73 7.79 3.16
CA GLN A 54 -1.84 6.74 3.64
C GLN A 54 -1.83 5.58 2.61
N PRO A 55 -0.72 5.32 1.91
CA PRO A 55 -0.61 4.12 1.06
C PRO A 55 -0.62 2.85 1.91
N LEU A 56 -1.49 1.91 1.54
CA LEU A 56 -1.60 0.58 2.16
C LEU A 56 -1.00 -0.51 1.25
N PHE A 57 -1.16 -0.34 -0.06
CA PHE A 57 -0.62 -1.23 -1.08
C PHE A 57 -0.24 -0.43 -2.32
N VAL A 58 0.80 -0.86 -3.03
CA VAL A 58 1.29 -0.26 -4.27
C VAL A 58 1.42 -1.35 -5.32
N SER A 59 0.91 -1.10 -6.52
CA SER A 59 1.01 -2.03 -7.64
C SER A 59 2.46 -2.20 -8.10
N VAL A 60 2.80 -3.40 -8.54
CA VAL A 60 4.06 -3.66 -9.24
C VAL A 60 4.18 -2.78 -10.49
N THR A 61 5.36 -2.22 -10.72
CA THR A 61 5.70 -1.46 -11.95
C THR A 61 6.44 -2.35 -12.95
N PRO A 62 6.53 -1.98 -14.24
CA PRO A 62 7.18 -2.82 -15.26
C PRO A 62 8.66 -3.14 -15.01
N ASP A 63 9.34 -2.31 -14.22
CA ASP A 63 10.75 -2.42 -13.86
C ASP A 63 10.97 -3.07 -12.48
N MET A 64 9.91 -3.39 -11.73
CA MET A 64 10.03 -4.11 -10.46
C MET A 64 10.36 -5.58 -10.70
N VAL A 65 11.35 -6.07 -9.97
CA VAL A 65 11.70 -7.49 -9.90
C VAL A 65 11.28 -8.00 -8.53
N LEU A 66 10.24 -8.83 -8.49
CA LEU A 66 9.73 -9.45 -7.26
C LEU A 66 10.37 -10.84 -7.10
N THR A 67 11.05 -11.05 -5.97
CA THR A 67 11.62 -12.36 -5.62
C THR A 67 11.25 -12.78 -4.22
N ASP A 68 11.25 -14.09 -3.98
CA ASP A 68 11.15 -14.66 -2.64
C ASP A 68 12.48 -14.56 -1.85
N HIS A 69 12.51 -15.19 -0.67
CA HIS A 69 13.70 -15.22 0.19
C HIS A 69 14.89 -15.98 -0.41
N ASP A 70 14.65 -16.85 -1.40
CA ASP A 70 15.68 -17.63 -2.09
C ASP A 70 16.15 -16.94 -3.38
N GLY A 71 15.63 -15.74 -3.68
CA GLY A 71 15.95 -14.97 -4.89
C GLY A 71 15.25 -15.51 -6.14
N VAL A 72 14.27 -16.39 -5.98
CA VAL A 72 13.46 -16.93 -7.08
C VAL A 72 12.34 -15.94 -7.40
N ALA A 73 12.05 -15.74 -8.68
CA ALA A 73 10.95 -14.90 -9.11
C ALA A 73 9.62 -15.39 -8.50
N ALA A 74 8.88 -14.48 -7.86
CA ALA A 74 7.62 -14.78 -7.17
C ALA A 74 6.39 -14.64 -8.07
#